data_AF-A0A136IJ18-F1
#
_entry.id   AF-A0A136IJ18-F1
#
_cell.length_a   1.000
_cell.length_b   1.000
_cell.length_c   1.000
_cell.angle_alpha   90.00
_cell.angle_beta   90.00
_cell.angle_gamma   90.00
#
_symmetry.space_group_name_H-M   'P 1'
#
loop_
_entity.id
_entity.type
_entity.pdbx_description
1 polymer ?
#
loop_
_entity_poly.entity_id
_entity_poly.type
_entity_poly.pdbx_seq_one_letter_code
_entity_poly.pdbx_strand_id
1 'polypeptide(L)'
;CDLCDSSRQEARPDRADRAPQIHFGMIASANHVLSDSQYRDNIGERHGALCVEMEGAALKGGDIPFLVIRGISDYADSHKNKQWQRYAATTAAACAKEFLLVL
;
A
#
# COMPACT_ATOMS: atom_id res chain seq x y z
N CYS A 1 -1.09 4.58 -19.81
CA CYS A 1 -0.84 6.02 -19.97
C CYS A 1 -0.31 6.21 -21.36
N ASP A 2 -1.00 6.98 -22.21
CA ASP A 2 -0.71 7.02 -23.65
C ASP A 2 0.55 7.83 -23.98
N LEU A 3 1.03 8.61 -23.01
CA LEU A 3 2.23 9.45 -23.12
C LEU A 3 3.50 8.75 -22.58
N CYS A 4 3.38 7.54 -22.03
CA CYS A 4 4.50 6.83 -21.44
C CYS A 4 5.21 5.94 -22.46
N ASP A 5 6.53 5.84 -22.30
CA ASP A 5 7.37 4.95 -23.09
C ASP A 5 7.02 3.48 -22.79
N SER A 6 6.30 2.86 -23.74
CA SER A 6 5.87 1.45 -23.62
C SER A 6 7.02 0.46 -23.47
N SER A 7 8.25 0.82 -23.89
CA SER A 7 9.43 -0.03 -23.72
C SER A 7 9.88 -0.15 -22.26
N ARG A 8 9.44 0.76 -21.38
CA ARG A 8 9.72 0.76 -19.94
C ARG A 8 8.60 0.12 -19.11
N GLN A 9 7.64 -0.53 -19.77
CA GLN A 9 6.58 -1.22 -19.06
C GLN A 9 7.12 -2.52 -18.47
N GLU A 10 7.08 -2.62 -17.14
CA GLU A 10 7.42 -3.84 -16.42
C GLU A 10 6.33 -4.90 -16.56
N ALA A 11 6.64 -6.00 -17.26
CA ALA A 11 5.75 -7.15 -17.34
C ALA A 11 5.74 -7.88 -15.99
N ARG A 12 4.55 -7.98 -15.38
CA ARG A 12 4.38 -8.74 -14.14
C ARG A 12 3.76 -10.10 -14.45
N PRO A 13 4.24 -11.18 -13.81
CA PRO A 13 3.61 -12.48 -13.96
C PRO A 13 2.16 -12.43 -13.47
N ASP A 14 1.30 -13.22 -14.11
CA ASP A 14 -0.06 -13.39 -13.63
C ASP A 14 -0.06 -13.96 -12.22
N ARG A 15 -1.01 -13.49 -11.40
CA ARG A 15 -1.23 -14.07 -10.08
C ARG A 15 -1.78 -15.48 -10.24
N ALA A 16 -1.30 -16.41 -9.42
CA ALA A 16 -1.77 -17.79 -9.41
C ALA A 16 -3.29 -17.88 -9.13
N ASP A 17 -3.79 -16.99 -8.28
CA ASP A 17 -5.21 -16.85 -7.97
C ASP A 17 -5.59 -15.39 -7.65
N ARG A 18 -6.84 -15.18 -7.25
CA ARG A 18 -7.39 -13.89 -6.82
C ARG A 18 -7.42 -13.73 -5.29
N ALA A 19 -6.82 -14.64 -4.54
CA ALA A 19 -6.78 -14.54 -3.10
C ALA A 19 -5.93 -13.33 -2.68
N PRO A 20 -6.37 -12.56 -1.67
CA PRO A 20 -5.54 -11.49 -1.13
C PRO A 20 -4.29 -12.08 -0.47
N GLN A 21 -3.16 -11.42 -0.67
CA GLN A 21 -1.91 -11.74 0.02
C GLN A 21 -1.71 -10.78 1.19
N ILE A 22 -1.33 -11.33 2.33
CA ILE A 22 -1.07 -10.56 3.55
C ILE A 22 0.44 -10.42 3.71
N HIS A 23 0.89 -9.18 3.91
CA HIS A 23 2.30 -8.86 4.15
C HIS A 23 2.42 -8.16 5.50
N PHE A 24 3.42 -8.57 6.28
CA PHE A 24 3.77 -7.95 7.55
C PHE A 24 5.05 -7.15 7.38
N GLY A 25 5.02 -5.87 7.77
CA GLY A 25 6.20 -5.03 7.69
C GLY A 25 5.90 -3.57 7.96
N MET A 26 6.91 -2.73 7.73
CA MET A 26 6.82 -1.31 8.01
C MET A 26 5.94 -0.59 6.99
N ILE A 27 5.03 0.23 7.51
CA ILE A 27 4.23 1.19 6.75
C ILE A 27 4.80 2.58 7.02
N ALA A 28 5.27 3.26 5.97
CA ALA A 28 5.76 4.63 6.08
C ALA A 28 4.61 5.62 5.90
N SER A 29 4.68 6.75 6.60
CA SER A 29 3.66 7.80 6.53
C SER A 29 4.25 9.09 5.95
N ALA A 30 3.56 9.68 4.98
CA ALA A 30 3.93 10.94 4.35
C ALA A 30 2.80 11.98 4.52
N ASN A 31 3.16 13.26 4.59
CA ASN A 31 2.16 14.33 4.77
C ASN A 31 1.46 14.75 3.45
N HIS A 32 1.78 14.08 2.34
CA HIS A 32 1.22 14.36 1.02
C HIS A 32 1.13 13.07 0.21
N VAL A 33 0.26 13.06 -0.80
CA VAL A 33 0.09 11.89 -1.67
C VAL A 33 1.35 11.70 -2.52
N LEU A 34 2.05 10.58 -2.35
CA LEU A 34 3.31 10.30 -3.05
C LEU A 34 3.05 9.82 -4.49
N SER A 35 3.63 10.47 -5.50
CA SER A 35 3.49 10.12 -6.93
C SER A 35 4.83 10.08 -7.67
N ASP A 36 5.89 9.74 -6.95
CA ASP A 36 7.26 9.68 -7.46
C ASP A 36 7.85 8.32 -7.10
N SER A 37 8.09 7.49 -8.13
CA SER A 37 8.63 6.15 -7.95
C SER A 37 10.03 6.16 -7.35
N GLN A 38 10.90 7.11 -7.72
CA GLN A 38 12.25 7.17 -7.18
C GLN A 38 12.23 7.52 -5.70
N TYR A 39 11.35 8.45 -5.31
CA TYR A 39 11.19 8.81 -3.91
C TYR A 39 10.59 7.65 -3.09
N ARG A 40 9.59 6.96 -3.64
CA ARG A 40 9.04 5.72 -3.03
C ARG A 40 10.13 4.66 -2.82
N ASP A 41 10.91 4.38 -3.86
CA ASP A 41 11.94 3.34 -3.81
C ASP A 41 13.01 3.71 -2.78
N ASN A 42 13.37 4.99 -2.72
CA ASN A 42 14.27 5.50 -1.69
C ASN A 42 13.74 5.31 -0.26
N ILE A 43 12.44 5.51 -0.02
CA ILE A 43 11.81 5.22 1.28
C ILE A 43 11.89 3.73 1.60
N GLY A 44 11.60 2.87 0.61
CA GLY A 44 11.69 1.41 0.74
C GLY A 44 13.10 0.96 1.12
N GLU A 45 14.12 1.42 0.40
CA GLU A 45 15.53 1.09 0.64
C GLU A 45 16.03 1.60 2.00
N ARG A 46 15.70 2.85 2.36
CA ARG A 46 16.22 3.47 3.60
C ARG A 46 15.56 2.94 4.87
N HIS A 47 14.28 2.62 4.81
CA HIS A 47 13.49 2.28 6.00
C HIS A 47 12.99 0.84 6.03
N GLY A 48 13.16 0.08 4.95
CA GLY A 48 12.54 -1.24 4.81
C GLY A 48 11.01 -1.15 4.73
N ALA A 49 10.47 -0.01 4.30
CA ALA A 49 9.03 0.20 4.20
C ALA A 49 8.45 -0.60 3.04
N LEU A 50 7.35 -1.32 3.30
CA LEU A 50 6.65 -2.10 2.27
C LEU A 50 5.61 -1.25 1.52
N CYS A 51 5.08 -0.23 2.17
CA CYS A 51 4.14 0.71 1.55
C CYS A 51 4.19 2.09 2.22
N VAL A 52 3.54 3.05 1.55
CA VAL A 52 3.39 4.44 2.00
C VAL A 52 1.92 4.80 2.11
N GLU A 53 1.57 5.59 3.12
CA GLU A 53 0.23 6.13 3.36
C GLU A 53 0.33 7.49 4.06
N MET A 54 -0.78 8.09 4.51
CA MET A 54 -0.77 9.47 5.03
C MET A 54 -1.24 9.63 6.48
N GLU A 55 -1.84 8.62 7.09
CA GLU A 55 -2.57 8.80 8.35
C GLU A 55 -1.95 8.05 9.55
N GLY A 56 -1.15 7.01 9.31
CA GLY A 56 -0.68 6.05 10.31
C GLY A 56 0.28 6.66 11.33
N ALA A 57 1.10 7.65 10.91
CA ALA A 57 1.98 8.34 11.83
C ALA A 57 1.24 9.18 12.88
N ALA A 58 0.01 9.62 12.61
CA ALA A 58 -0.78 10.37 13.60
C ALA A 58 -1.20 9.51 14.80
N LEU A 59 -1.15 8.17 14.68
CA LEU A 59 -1.42 7.23 15.77
C LEU A 59 -0.21 7.06 16.71
N LYS A 60 0.98 7.51 16.29
CA LYS A 60 2.20 7.46 17.11
C LYS A 60 2.17 8.60 18.13
N GLY A 61 1.46 8.42 19.24
CA GLY A 61 1.41 9.45 20.28
C GLY A 61 0.63 9.13 21.56
N GLY A 62 0.07 7.93 21.71
CA GLY A 62 -0.67 7.54 22.92
C GLY A 62 -0.34 6.12 23.39
N ASP A 63 -0.64 5.84 24.66
CA ASP A 63 -0.43 4.54 25.32
C ASP A 63 -1.45 3.46 24.90
N ILE A 64 -2.11 3.64 23.75
CA ILE A 64 -3.15 2.74 23.27
C ILE A 64 -2.53 1.78 22.25
N PRO A 65 -2.52 0.46 22.48
CA PRO A 65 -2.09 -0.50 21.48
C PRO A 65 -2.92 -0.38 20.20
N PHE A 66 -2.26 -0.33 19.05
CA PHE A 66 -2.94 -0.24 17.76
C PHE A 66 -2.28 -1.12 16.70
N LEU A 67 -3.07 -1.49 15.69
CA LEU A 67 -2.64 -2.22 14.51
C LEU A 67 -3.15 -1.47 13.27
N VAL A 68 -2.27 -1.28 12.28
CA VAL A 68 -2.64 -0.65 11.00
C VAL A 68 -2.77 -1.74 9.94
N ILE A 69 -3.96 -1.84 9.34
CA ILE A 69 -4.24 -2.75 8.22
C ILE A 69 -4.54 -1.90 6.98
N ARG A 70 -3.78 -2.11 5.89
CA ARG A 70 -3.94 -1.38 4.63
C ARG A 70 -4.09 -2.35 3.46
N GLY A 71 -4.95 -1.99 2.52
CA GLY A 71 -4.98 -2.58 1.19
C GLY A 71 -4.20 -1.70 0.21
N ILE A 72 -3.55 -2.31 -0.78
CA ILE A 72 -2.73 -1.58 -1.77
C ILE A 72 -3.62 -1.11 -2.92
N SER A 73 -3.74 0.21 -3.11
CA SER A 73 -4.57 0.83 -4.16
C SER A 73 -3.78 1.32 -5.38
N ASP A 74 -2.48 1.51 -5.26
CA ASP A 74 -1.62 2.00 -6.33
C ASP A 74 -0.15 1.77 -5.96
N TYR A 75 0.76 2.10 -6.89
CA TYR A 75 2.19 1.93 -6.71
C TYR A 75 2.89 3.17 -6.17
N ALA A 76 2.17 4.21 -5.72
CA ALA A 76 2.75 5.48 -5.30
C ALA A 76 3.72 6.07 -6.36
N ASP A 77 3.42 5.89 -7.63
CA ASP A 77 4.11 6.49 -8.75
C ASP A 77 3.22 7.54 -9.45
N SER A 78 3.65 8.02 -10.61
CA SER A 78 2.90 8.97 -11.42
C SER A 78 1.63 8.36 -12.06
N HIS A 79 1.48 7.03 -12.07
CA HIS A 79 0.41 6.31 -12.76
C HIS A 79 -0.77 5.96 -11.84
N LYS A 80 -1.21 6.93 -11.04
CA LYS A 80 -2.34 6.74 -10.13
C LYS A 80 -3.62 6.47 -10.90
N ASN A 81 -4.34 5.44 -10.47
CA ASN A 81 -5.69 5.17 -10.92
C ASN A 81 -6.57 4.81 -9.71
N LYS A 82 -7.88 5.07 -9.84
CA LYS A 82 -8.84 4.79 -8.76
C LYS A 82 -9.45 3.39 -8.84
N GLN A 83 -9.06 2.59 -9.83
CA GLN A 83 -9.69 1.29 -10.12
C GLN A 83 -9.53 0.31 -8.95
N TRP A 84 -8.36 0.34 -8.29
CA TRP A 84 -8.02 -0.57 -7.21
C TRP A 84 -8.49 -0.13 -5.83
N GLN A 85 -8.97 1.11 -5.66
CA GLN A 85 -9.38 1.61 -4.34
C GLN A 85 -10.49 0.79 -3.70
N ARG A 86 -11.50 0.38 -4.49
CA ARG A 86 -12.59 -0.47 -4.00
C ARG A 86 -12.07 -1.82 -3.54
N TYR A 87 -11.25 -2.48 -4.36
CA TYR A 87 -10.65 -3.76 -4.03
C TYR A 87 -9.80 -3.65 -2.75
N ALA A 88 -8.88 -2.69 -2.70
CA ALA A 88 -8.00 -2.44 -1.56
C ALA A 88 -8.78 -2.22 -0.25
N ALA A 89 -9.81 -1.37 -0.29
CA ALA A 89 -10.67 -1.10 0.86
C ALA A 89 -11.42 -2.36 1.32
N THR A 90 -12.02 -3.10 0.39
CA THR A 90 -12.75 -4.34 0.71
C THR A 90 -11.82 -5.40 1.30
N THR A 91 -10.62 -5.60 0.75
CA THR A 91 -9.65 -6.58 1.27
C THR A 91 -9.13 -6.19 2.65
N ALA A 92 -8.87 -4.91 2.89
CA ALA A 92 -8.43 -4.43 4.20
C ALA A 92 -9.53 -4.60 5.27
N ALA A 93 -10.77 -4.25 4.92
CA ALA A 93 -11.92 -4.42 5.81
C ALA A 93 -12.20 -5.91 6.12
N ALA A 94 -12.11 -6.78 5.11
CA ALA A 94 -12.24 -8.22 5.30
C ALA A 94 -11.14 -8.77 6.21
N CYS A 95 -9.88 -8.40 5.97
CA CYS A 95 -8.75 -8.79 6.83
C CYS A 95 -8.95 -8.32 8.28
N ALA A 96 -9.38 -7.07 8.49
CA ALA A 96 -9.66 -6.53 9.81
C ALA A 96 -10.81 -7.28 10.52
N LYS A 97 -11.89 -7.61 9.78
CA LYS A 97 -13.01 -8.39 10.30
C LYS A 97 -12.55 -9.76 10.77
N GLU A 98 -11.83 -10.52 9.93
CA GLU A 98 -11.34 -11.85 10.29
C GLU A 98 -10.37 -11.79 11.47
N PHE A 99 -9.49 -10.77 11.51
CA PHE A 99 -8.60 -10.53 12.65
C PHE A 99 -9.37 -10.31 13.96
N LEU A 100 -10.45 -9.51 13.93
CA LEU A 100 -11.30 -9.27 15.10
C LEU A 100 -12.12 -10.49 15.54
N LEU A 101 -12.41 -11.42 14.64
CA LEU A 101 -13.14 -12.66 14.96
C LEU A 101 -12.26 -13.71 15.65
N VAL A 102 -10.93 -13.60 15.51
CA VAL A 102 -9.95 -14.51 16.14
C VAL A 102 -9.23 -13.91 17.34
N LEU A 103 -9.49 -12.62 17.63
CA LEU A 103 -9.08 -11.93 18.86
C LEU A 103 -9.95 -12.39 20.04
#